data_AF-A0A137STJ7-F1
#
_entry.id   AF-A0A137STJ7-F1
#
_cell.length_a   1.000
_cell.length_b   1.000
_cell.length_c   1.000
_cell.angle_alpha   90.00
_cell.angle_beta   90.00
_cell.angle_gamma   90.00
#
_symmetry.space_group_name_H-M   'P 1'
#
loop_
_entity.id
_entity.type
_entity.pdbx_description
1 polymer ?
#
loop_
_entity_poly.entity_id
_entity_poly.type
_entity_poly.pdbx_seq_one_letter_code
_entity_poly.pdbx_strand_id
1 'polypeptide(L)'
;MKYISEHSDKTFAELQSELAFDDTVDNKYRYKGVLARTEEITGSYTSCFGAEQTSSDGVKYKVLTWWNEYNIDFIIKFAKVQGWAVNTVTE
;
A
#
# COMPACT_ATOMS: atom_id res chain seq x y z
N MET A 1 -7.74 -2.65 3.19
CA MET A 1 -8.05 -1.47 4.04
C MET A 1 -7.91 -1.73 5.53
N LYS A 2 -8.08 -2.97 6.04
CA LYS A 2 -8.03 -3.30 7.47
C LYS A 2 -6.94 -2.54 8.28
N TYR A 3 -5.67 -2.62 7.87
CA TYR A 3 -4.57 -1.92 8.56
C TYR A 3 -4.79 -0.40 8.68
N ILE A 4 -5.16 0.27 7.58
CA ILE A 4 -5.39 1.72 7.56
C ILE A 4 -6.57 2.09 8.48
N SER A 5 -7.61 1.25 8.49
CA SER A 5 -8.77 1.44 9.37
C SER A 5 -8.42 1.29 10.85
N GLU A 6 -7.57 0.32 11.18
CA GLU A 6 -7.07 0.05 12.53
C GLU A 6 -6.07 1.11 13.03
N HIS A 7 -5.48 1.87 12.11
CA HIS A 7 -4.47 2.90 12.39
C HIS A 7 -4.89 4.27 11.84
N SER A 8 -6.17 4.61 11.96
CA SER A 8 -6.72 5.89 11.47
C SER A 8 -6.19 7.12 12.22
N ASP A 9 -5.55 6.91 13.37
CA ASP A 9 -4.83 7.91 14.16
C ASP A 9 -3.45 8.27 13.59
N LYS A 10 -2.84 7.40 12.77
CA LYS A 10 -1.50 7.61 12.23
C LYS A 10 -1.46 8.65 11.11
N THR A 11 -0.37 9.42 11.10
CA THR A 11 -0.03 10.35 10.02
C THR A 11 0.30 9.60 8.73
N PHE A 12 0.27 10.29 7.59
CA PHE A 12 0.64 9.67 6.32
C PHE A 12 2.09 9.13 6.34
N ALA A 13 3.03 9.85 6.96
CA ALA A 13 4.43 9.42 7.01
C ALA A 13 4.60 8.11 7.79
N GLU A 14 3.91 7.95 8.91
CA GLU A 14 3.92 6.72 9.70
C GLU A 14 3.30 5.55 8.93
N LEU A 15 2.15 5.78 8.28
CA LEU A 15 1.51 4.77 7.45
C LEU A 15 2.41 4.37 6.26
N GLN A 16 3.01 5.35 5.58
CA GLN A 16 3.86 5.12 4.42
C GLN A 16 5.15 4.38 4.80
N SER A 17 5.74 4.65 5.96
CA SER A 17 6.93 3.94 6.44
C SER A 17 6.68 2.44 6.61
N GLU A 18 5.53 2.07 7.19
CA GLU A 18 5.13 0.68 7.42
C GLU A 18 4.74 -0.05 6.12
N LEU A 19 4.34 0.71 5.11
CA LEU A 19 3.83 0.24 3.83
C LEU A 19 4.77 0.58 2.66
N ALA A 20 6.01 0.96 2.97
CA ALA A 20 7.06 1.21 2.00
C ALA A 20 7.57 -0.13 1.47
N PHE A 21 7.66 -0.25 0.15
CA PHE A 21 8.25 -1.43 -0.45
C PHE A 21 9.72 -1.56 -0.05
N ASP A 22 10.08 -2.75 0.42
CA ASP A 22 11.46 -3.12 0.68
C ASP A 22 12.21 -3.41 -0.63
N ASP A 23 13.50 -3.78 -0.51
CA ASP A 23 14.36 -4.08 -1.66
C ASP A 23 13.94 -5.36 -2.41
N THR A 24 12.96 -6.12 -1.91
CA THR A 24 12.47 -7.34 -2.57
C THR A 24 11.43 -7.07 -3.66
N VAL A 25 10.94 -5.83 -3.76
CA VAL A 25 9.99 -5.42 -4.80
C VAL A 25 10.71 -4.82 -6.00
N ASP A 26 10.73 -5.56 -7.10
CA ASP A 26 11.19 -5.05 -8.38
C ASP A 26 10.37 -3.83 -8.82
N ASN A 27 11.03 -2.82 -9.37
CA ASN A 27 10.40 -1.55 -9.77
C ASN A 27 9.70 -0.79 -8.62
N LYS A 28 10.11 -0.96 -7.35
CA LYS A 28 9.55 -0.24 -6.18
C LYS A 28 9.34 1.27 -6.36
N TYR A 29 10.20 1.93 -7.13
CA TYR A 29 10.12 3.37 -7.41
C TYR A 29 8.93 3.79 -8.28
N ARG A 30 8.37 2.86 -9.08
CA ARG A 30 7.22 3.16 -9.97
C ARG A 30 5.93 3.38 -9.20
N TYR A 31 5.75 2.65 -8.10
CA TYR A 31 4.51 2.67 -7.33
C TYR A 31 4.58 3.53 -6.07
N LYS A 32 5.76 4.05 -5.71
CA LYS A 32 5.99 4.89 -4.52
C LYS A 32 5.61 4.23 -3.17
N GLY A 33 5.36 2.92 -3.18
CA GLY A 33 4.92 2.12 -2.02
C GLY A 33 3.55 1.50 -2.24
N VAL A 34 3.00 0.86 -1.19
CA VAL A 34 1.58 0.47 -1.18
C VAL A 34 0.68 1.71 -1.03
N LEU A 35 1.21 2.79 -0.43
CA LEU A 35 0.58 4.09 -0.34
C LEU A 35 1.35 5.13 -1.15
N ALA A 36 0.63 5.97 -1.89
CA ALA A 36 1.18 7.11 -2.60
C ALA A 36 0.30 8.34 -2.41
N ARG A 37 0.91 9.53 -2.31
CA ARG A 37 0.16 10.78 -2.22
C ARG A 37 -0.62 11.00 -3.51
N THR A 38 -1.84 11.55 -3.42
CA THR A 38 -2.67 11.74 -4.62
C THR A 38 -1.96 12.56 -5.69
N GLU A 39 -1.25 13.62 -5.29
CA GLU A 39 -0.52 14.52 -6.20
C GLU A 39 0.67 13.84 -6.91
N GLU A 40 1.22 12.77 -6.35
CA GLU A 40 2.34 12.03 -6.93
C GLU A 40 1.89 10.95 -7.92
N ILE A 41 0.60 10.59 -7.89
CA ILE A 41 0.01 9.59 -8.77
C ILE A 41 -0.37 10.26 -10.09
N THR A 42 0.41 9.97 -11.12
CA THR A 42 0.27 10.59 -12.44
C THR A 42 0.25 9.56 -13.57
N GLY A 43 -0.34 9.92 -14.70
CA GLY A 43 -0.32 9.12 -15.93
C GLY A 43 -1.08 7.79 -15.83
N SER A 44 -0.56 6.77 -16.53
CA SER A 44 -1.19 5.44 -16.66
C SER A 44 -1.30 4.66 -15.37
N TYR A 45 -0.59 5.06 -14.31
CA TYR A 45 -0.64 4.38 -13.01
C TYR A 45 -1.83 4.79 -12.16
N THR A 46 -2.56 5.84 -12.53
CA THR A 46 -3.73 6.33 -11.77
C THR A 46 -4.78 5.24 -11.55
N SER A 47 -4.97 4.34 -12.53
CA SER A 47 -5.90 3.20 -12.45
C SER A 47 -5.43 2.08 -11.53
N CYS A 48 -4.14 2.05 -11.17
CA CYS A 48 -3.56 1.05 -10.27
C CYS A 48 -3.86 1.36 -8.79
N PHE A 49 -4.39 2.56 -8.51
CA PHE A 49 -4.71 3.02 -7.17
C PHE A 49 -6.23 3.12 -6.99
N GLY A 50 -6.68 2.81 -5.77
CA GLY A 50 -8.08 2.91 -5.39
C GLY A 50 -8.57 4.33 -5.13
N ALA A 51 -9.65 4.45 -4.37
CA ALA A 51 -10.23 5.72 -3.98
C ALA A 51 -9.25 6.57 -3.12
N GLU A 52 -9.37 7.89 -3.23
CA GLU A 52 -8.67 8.85 -2.36
C GLU A 52 -9.10 8.68 -0.91
N GLN A 53 -8.10 8.76 -0.02
CA GLN A 53 -8.25 8.80 1.42
C GLN A 53 -7.51 10.00 2.01
N THR A 54 -7.75 10.25 3.29
CA THR A 54 -7.11 11.34 4.03
C THR A 54 -6.60 10.80 5.35
N SER A 55 -5.33 11.06 5.66
CA SER A 55 -4.68 10.64 6.91
C SER A 55 -5.05 11.59 8.07
N SER A 56 -4.65 11.25 9.30
CA SER A 56 -4.96 12.08 10.48
C SER A 56 -4.36 13.49 10.42
N ASP A 57 -3.25 13.66 9.69
CA ASP A 57 -2.59 14.95 9.43
C ASP A 57 -3.11 15.67 8.16
N GLY A 58 -4.19 15.18 7.55
CA GLY A 58 -4.86 15.84 6.42
C GLY A 58 -4.21 15.59 5.05
N VAL A 59 -3.22 14.71 4.95
CA VAL A 59 -2.58 14.37 3.68
C VAL A 59 -3.48 13.45 2.85
N LYS A 60 -3.66 13.80 1.58
CA LYS A 60 -4.44 13.02 0.62
C LYS A 60 -3.59 11.95 -0.05
N TYR A 61 -4.05 10.71 -0.01
CA TYR A 61 -3.33 9.58 -0.56
C TYR A 61 -4.26 8.52 -1.15
N LYS A 62 -3.68 7.58 -1.90
CA LYS A 62 -4.39 6.41 -2.43
C LYS A 62 -3.62 5.13 -2.14
N VAL A 63 -4.33 4.02 -2.18
CA VAL A 63 -3.78 2.68 -1.92
C VAL A 63 -3.65 1.92 -3.22
N LEU A 64 -2.51 1.26 -3.42
CA LEU A 64 -2.26 0.39 -4.55
C LEU A 64 -3.19 -0.82 -4.49
N THR A 65 -4.05 -0.95 -5.50
CA THR A 65 -4.99 -2.08 -5.64
C THR A 65 -4.49 -3.15 -6.60
N TRP A 66 -3.46 -2.83 -7.38
CA TRP A 66 -2.93 -3.75 -8.38
C TRP A 66 -1.79 -4.59 -7.82
N TRP A 67 -2.09 -5.85 -7.52
CA TRP A 67 -1.15 -6.81 -6.95
C TRP A 67 -0.70 -7.78 -8.04
N ASN A 68 0.61 -7.95 -8.19
CA ASN A 68 1.21 -8.77 -9.24
C ASN A 68 2.46 -9.48 -8.72
N GLU A 69 3.11 -10.26 -9.58
CA GLU A 69 4.30 -11.05 -9.23
C GLU A 69 5.42 -10.22 -8.58
N TYR A 70 5.53 -8.92 -8.86
CA TYR A 70 6.59 -8.07 -8.34
C TYR A 70 6.33 -7.59 -6.90
N ASN A 71 5.08 -7.49 -6.47
CA ASN A 71 4.73 -6.91 -5.16
C ASN A 71 3.96 -7.85 -4.23
N ILE A 72 3.49 -9.01 -4.73
CA ILE A 72 2.65 -9.92 -3.94
C ILE A 72 3.40 -10.52 -2.74
N ASP A 73 4.69 -10.83 -2.89
CA ASP A 73 5.51 -11.36 -1.80
C ASP A 73 5.65 -10.37 -0.64
N PHE A 74 5.83 -9.08 -0.96
CA PHE A 74 5.84 -8.02 0.05
C PHE A 74 4.50 -7.96 0.80
N ILE A 75 3.38 -7.99 0.07
CA ILE A 75 2.04 -7.91 0.66
C ILE A 75 1.78 -9.11 1.58
N ILE A 76 2.18 -10.31 1.18
CA ILE A 76 2.07 -11.52 1.99
C ILE A 76 2.93 -11.42 3.26
N LYS A 77 4.19 -10.98 3.14
CA LYS A 77 5.08 -10.78 4.28
C LYS A 77 4.51 -9.76 5.26
N PHE A 78 4.04 -8.62 4.75
CA PHE A 78 3.39 -7.59 5.55
C PHE A 78 2.19 -8.16 6.32
N ALA A 79 1.28 -8.86 5.64
CA ALA A 79 0.12 -9.48 6.27
C ALA A 79 0.52 -10.44 7.41
N LYS A 80 1.55 -11.27 7.20
CA LYS A 80 2.08 -12.18 8.23
C LYS A 80 2.64 -11.43 9.44
N VAL A 81 3.37 -10.32 9.23
CA VAL A 81 3.90 -9.47 10.32
C VAL A 81 2.77 -8.86 11.14
N GLN A 82 1.66 -8.48 10.50
CA GLN A 82 0.45 -7.99 11.18
C GLN A 82 -0.36 -9.11 11.88
N GLY A 83 0.10 -10.36 11.85
CA GLY A 83 -0.61 -11.51 12.42
C GLY A 83 -1.87 -11.90 11.65
N TRP A 84 -1.99 -11.49 10.38
CA TRP A 84 -3.14 -11.84 9.56
C TRP A 84 -3.00 -13.24 8.95
N ALA A 85 -4.11 -13.96 8.89
CA ALA A 85 -4.17 -15.24 8.18
C ALA A 85 -4.08 -15.00 6.67
N VAL A 86 -3.09 -15.61 6.02
CA VAL A 86 -2.94 -15.63 4.56
C VAL A 86 -3.33 -17.01 4.07
N ASN A 87 -4.47 -17.10 3.38
CA ASN A 87 -4.95 -18.35 2.80
C ASN A 87 -4.65 -18.38 1.30
N THR A 88 -4.02 -19.46 0.84
CA THR A 88 -3.91 -19.75 -0.59
C THR A 88 -5.18 -20.45 -1.04
N VAL A 89 -5.95 -19.83 -1.92
CA VAL A 89 -7.09 -20.47 -2.56
C VAL A 89 -6.60 -20.98 -3.90
N THR A 90 -6.49 -22.29 -4.03
CA THR A 90 -6.22 -22.93 -5.32
C THR A 90 -7.56 -23.02 -6.05
N GLU A 91 -7.70 -22.34 -7.19
CA GLU A 91 -8.83 -22.56 -8.12
C GLU A 91 -8.74 -23.94 -8.78
#